data_AF-A0A4Y7U490-F1
#
_entry.id   AF-A0A4Y7U490-F1
#
_cell.length_a   1.000
_cell.length_b   1.000
_cell.length_c   1.000
_cell.angle_alpha   90.00
_cell.angle_beta   90.00
_cell.angle_gamma   90.00
#
_symmetry.space_group_name_H-M   'P 1'
#
loop_
_entity.id
_entity.type
_entity.pdbx_description
1 polymer ?
#
loop_
_entity_poly.entity_id
_entity_poly.type
_entity_poly.pdbx_seq_one_letter_code
_entity_poly.pdbx_strand_id
1 'polypeptide(L)' 'MKASEEKPVNLKWDINNYMNSDYQRTKDDYFIEFLLVIKQLYLDNKLTDEEKIKKVKEYANKVYENT' A
#
# COMPACT_ATOMS: atom_id res chain seq x y z
N MET A 1 12.20 30.10 -23.24
CA MET A 1 11.02 29.30 -22.85
C MET A 1 11.15 29.01 -21.36
N LYS A 2 10.22 29.48 -20.52
CA LYS A 2 10.25 29.16 -19.08
C LYS A 2 9.74 27.74 -18.91
N ALA A 3 10.53 26.88 -18.27
CA ALA A 3 10.06 25.59 -17.78
C ALA A 3 8.84 25.84 -16.90
N SER A 4 7.69 25.24 -17.25
CA SER A 4 6.55 25.22 -16.35
C SER A 4 6.96 24.37 -15.16
N GLU A 5 7.16 25.02 -14.01
CA GLU A 5 7.24 24.34 -12.73
C GLU A 5 5.90 23.62 -12.52
N GLU A 6 5.86 22.33 -12.86
CA GLU A 6 4.76 21.46 -12.49
C GLU A 6 4.73 21.41 -10.96
N LYS A 7 3.78 22.13 -10.37
CA LYS A 7 3.53 22.05 -8.93
C LYS A 7 3.21 20.58 -8.62
N PRO A 8 3.80 19.99 -7.56
CA PRO A 8 3.49 18.62 -7.19
C PRO A 8 1.98 18.54 -6.94
N VAL A 9 1.29 17.73 -7.75
CA VAL A 9 -0.13 17.48 -7.55
C VAL A 9 -0.21 16.75 -6.22
N ASN A 10 -0.68 17.43 -5.19
CA ASN A 10 -0.94 16.83 -3.89
C ASN A 10 -2.21 15.97 -4.02
N LEU A 11 -2.05 14.81 -4.65
CA LEU A 11 -3.07 13.79 -4.79
C LEU A 11 -3.22 13.12 -3.43
N LYS A 12 -4.16 13.64 -2.63
CA LYS A 12 -4.64 12.94 -1.45
C LYS A 12 -5.15 11.56 -1.89
N TRP A 13 -4.58 10.49 -1.34
CA TRP A 13 -5.04 9.13 -1.61
C TRP A 13 -6.53 8.98 -1.28
N ASP A 14 -7.30 8.42 -2.21
CA ASP A 14 -8.75 8.25 -2.11
C ASP A 14 -9.13 6.80 -2.46
N ILE A 15 -9.79 6.12 -1.52
CA ILE A 15 -10.22 4.73 -1.67
C ILE A 15 -11.20 4.54 -2.83
N ASN A 16 -12.03 5.54 -3.13
CA ASN A 16 -12.98 5.44 -4.24
C ASN A 16 -12.27 5.45 -5.59
N ASN A 17 -11.18 6.21 -5.70
CA ASN A 17 -10.34 6.20 -6.88
C ASN A 17 -9.61 4.87 -7.02
N TYR A 18 -9.04 4.35 -5.92
CA TYR A 18 -8.35 3.06 -5.89
C TYR A 18 -9.24 1.89 -6.34
N MET A 19 -10.54 1.93 -6.05
CA MET A 19 -11.49 0.87 -6.42
C MET A 19 -11.97 0.93 -7.87
N ASN A 20 -11.64 1.96 -8.65
CA ASN A 20 -12.02 2.04 -10.06
C ASN A 20 -11.21 1.06 -10.92
N SER A 21 -11.84 0.47 -11.94
CA SER A 21 -11.20 -0.50 -12.84
C SER A 21 -9.99 0.06 -13.59
N ASP A 22 -10.01 1.37 -13.86
CA ASP A 22 -9.02 2.06 -14.69
C ASP A 22 -7.92 2.72 -13.86
N TYR A 23 -7.95 2.52 -12.53
CA TYR A 23 -6.97 3.10 -11.62
C TYR A 23 -5.61 2.45 -11.77
N GLN A 24 -4.61 3.26 -12.12
CA GLN A 24 -3.22 2.81 -12.15
C GLN A 24 -2.61 2.89 -10.75
N ARG A 25 -2.25 1.72 -10.21
CA ARG A 25 -1.61 1.61 -8.90
C ARG A 25 -0.28 2.34 -8.87
N THR A 26 -0.09 3.10 -7.81
CA THR A 26 1.10 3.87 -7.44
C THR A 26 1.91 3.13 -6.37
N LYS A 27 3.12 3.64 -6.05
CA LYS A 27 3.92 3.12 -4.92
C LYS A 27 3.20 3.28 -3.58
N ASP A 28 2.42 4.36 -3.42
CA ASP A 28 1.67 4.62 -2.19
C ASP A 28 0.54 3.62 -1.98
N ASP A 29 -0.08 3.10 -3.06
CA ASP A 29 -1.11 2.06 -2.96
C ASP A 29 -0.57 0.77 -2.34
N TYR A 30 0.63 0.34 -2.75
CA TYR A 30 1.25 -0.86 -2.19
C TYR A 30 1.58 -0.68 -0.70
N PHE A 31 1.99 0.53 -0.30
CA PHE A 31 2.22 0.85 1.10
C PHE A 31 0.93 0.86 1.92
N ILE A 32 -0.16 1.41 1.37
CA ILE A 32 -1.47 1.43 2.02
C ILE A 32 -2.06 0.02 2.13
N GLU A 33 -1.96 -0.80 1.08
CA GLU A 33 -2.33 -2.22 1.13
C GLU A 33 -1.57 -2.95 2.24
N PHE A 34 -0.26 -2.70 2.36
CA PHE A 34 0.56 -3.30 3.43
C PHE A 34 0.05 -2.91 4.83
N LEU A 35 -0.29 -1.65 5.06
CA LEU A 35 -0.88 -1.20 6.34
C LEU A 35 -2.23 -1.88 6.62
N LEU A 36 -3.06 -2.08 5.59
CA LEU A 36 -4.34 -2.79 5.73
C LEU A 36 -4.13 -4.27 6.08
N VAL A 37 -3.14 -4.92 5.48
CA VAL A 37 -2.76 -6.31 5.80
C VAL A 37 -2.28 -6.42 7.25
N ILE A 38 -1.41 -5.51 7.72
CA ILE A 38 -0.96 -5.49 9.13
C ILE A 38 -2.17 -5.36 10.06
N LYS A 39 -3.09 -4.43 9.78
CA LYS A 39 -4.30 -4.23 10.59
C LYS A 39 -5.17 -5.50 10.62
N GLN A 40 -5.37 -6.14 9.47
CA GLN A 40 -6.18 -7.36 9.39
C GLN A 40 -5.55 -8.51 10.18
N LEU A 41 -4.22 -8.69 10.10
CA LEU A 41 -3.49 -9.70 10.85
C LEU A 41 -3.51 -9.44 12.36
N TYR A 42 -3.39 -8.17 12.76
CA TYR A 42 -3.49 -7.79 14.17
C TYR A 42 -4.84 -8.18 14.77
N LEU A 43 -5.93 -7.94 14.03
CA LEU A 43 -7.29 -8.27 14.44
C LEU A 43 -7.63 -9.77 14.34
N ASP A 44 -6.79 -10.57 13.68
CA ASP A 44 -6.99 -12.01 13.57
C ASP A 44 -6.54 -12.73 14.85
N ASN A 45 -7.51 -13.10 15.68
CA ASN A 45 -7.27 -13.83 16.93
C ASN A 45 -7.00 -15.33 16.70
N LYS A 46 -7.07 -15.83 15.47
CA LYS A 46 -6.79 -17.24 15.15
C LYS A 46 -5.31 -17.51 14.88
N LEU A 47 -4.52 -16.46 14.67
CA LEU A 47 -3.09 -16.54 14.41
C LEU A 47 -2.29 -16.21 15.66
N THR A 48 -1.22 -16.94 15.86
CA THR A 48 -0.16 -16.57 16.81
C THR A 48 0.59 -15.34 16.32
N ASP A 49 1.28 -14.66 17.22
CA ASP A 49 2.10 -13.49 16.85
C ASP A 49 3.23 -13.85 15.88
N GLU A 50 3.81 -15.05 16.01
CA GLU A 50 4.84 -15.55 15.09
C GLU A 50 4.30 -15.73 13.66
N GLU A 51 3.10 -16.30 13.52
CA GLU A 51 2.43 -16.46 12.23
C GLU A 51 2.08 -15.10 11.61
N LYS A 52 1.62 -14.14 12.43
CA LYS A 52 1.36 -12.76 12.00
C LYS A 52 2.65 -12.12 11.47
N ILE A 53 3.75 -12.20 12.22
CA ILE A 53 5.06 -11.66 11.81
C ILE A 53 5.54 -12.30 10.50
N LYS A 54 5.40 -13.62 10.36
CA LYS A 54 5.76 -14.33 9.13
C LYS A 54 5.00 -13.78 7.92
N LYS A 55 3.67 -13.65 8.03
CA LYS A 55 2.82 -13.12 6.96
C LYS A 55 3.12 -11.65 6.62
N VAL A 56 3.42 -10.83 7.63
CA VAL A 56 3.86 -9.43 7.40
C VAL A 56 5.16 -9.39 6.60
N LYS A 57 6.16 -10.22 6.96
CA LYS A 57 7.42 -10.31 6.22
C LYS A 57 7.23 -10.77 4.78
N GLU A 58 6.40 -11.79 4.56
CA GLU A 58 6.06 -12.27 3.22
C GLU A 58 5.43 -11.16 2.36
N TYR A 59 4.51 -10.36 2.93
CA TYR A 59 3.90 -9.25 2.19
C TYR A 59 4.89 -8.11 1.93
N ALA A 60 5.73 -7.77 2.91
CA ALA A 60 6.77 -6.75 2.75
C ALA A 60 7.73 -7.12 1.62
N ASN A 61 8.20 -8.37 1.55
CA ASN A 61 9.06 -8.83 0.47
C ASN A 61 8.37 -8.70 -0.90
N LYS A 62 7.08 -9.03 -1.02
CA LYS A 62 6.33 -8.82 -2.28
C LYS A 62 6.29 -7.35 -2.71
N VAL A 63 6.11 -6.43 -1.76
CA VAL A 63 6.06 -4.98 -2.02
C VAL A 63 7.43 -4.43 -2.40
N TYR A 64 8.49 -4.87 -1.70
CA TYR A 64 9.84 -4.29 -1.83
C TYR A 64 10.79 -5.05 -2.78
N GLU A 65 10.50 -6.29 -3.17
CA GLU A 65 11.26 -6.99 -4.25
C GLU A 65 10.98 -6.38 -5.63
N ASN A 66 9.87 -5.63 -5.78
CA ASN A 66 9.47 -4.99 -7.03
C ASN A 66 9.74 -3.46 -7.05
N THR A 67 10.49 -2.93 -6.09
CA THR A 67 10.92 -1.52 -6.03
C THR A 67 12.40 -1.35 -6.26
#